data_AF-A0A507BE81-F1
#
_entry.id   AF-A0A507BE81-F1
#
_cell.length_a   1.000
_cell.length_b   1.000
_cell.length_c   1.000
_cell.angle_alpha   90.00
_cell.angle_beta   90.00
_cell.angle_gamma   90.00
#
_symmetry.space_group_name_H-M   'P 1'
#
loop_
_entity.id
_entity.type
_entity.pdbx_description
1 polymer ?
#
loop_
_entity_poly.entity_id
_entity_poly.type
_entity_poly.pdbx_seq_one_letter_code
_entity_poly.pdbx_strand_id
1 'polypeptide(L)'
;MSSGRVEKRKLSDSSEKRKTLARVIEDHGREVMPCSWCFDHSLPCQMMEGTKRCAECTRRGRSCDGTGVPVGSLSRVSAEWKRLKRQEEVGEETIESIFERQRALQKEFDEASARLSRIRKQKRNAHERLQKMVARGLQNLDELEEMERKESEAAAQESSAVLEVQANGGFDVIDWSTVGLG
;
A
#
# COMPACT_ATOMS: atom_id res chain seq x y z
N MET A 1 -34.77 -63.74 56.50
CA MET A 1 -33.72 -63.22 55.59
C MET A 1 -33.67 -61.71 55.77
N SER A 2 -32.65 -61.20 56.48
CA SER A 2 -32.56 -59.80 56.87
C SER A 2 -31.87 -58.99 55.76
N SER A 3 -32.59 -58.03 55.17
CA SER A 3 -32.06 -57.13 54.14
C SER A 3 -31.09 -56.13 54.78
N GLY A 4 -29.79 -56.32 54.51
CA GLY A 4 -28.74 -55.39 54.92
C GLY A 4 -28.90 -54.03 54.24
N ARG A 5 -29.19 -53.00 55.04
CA ARG A 5 -29.20 -51.60 54.60
C ARG A 5 -27.75 -51.15 54.39
N VAL A 6 -27.35 -50.96 53.13
CA VAL A 6 -26.03 -50.42 52.79
C VAL A 6 -25.99 -48.94 53.19
N GLU A 7 -25.23 -48.61 54.23
CA GLU A 7 -24.92 -47.22 54.58
C GLU A 7 -24.13 -46.56 53.44
N LYS A 8 -24.60 -45.39 52.97
CA LYS A 8 -23.88 -44.61 51.96
C LYS A 8 -22.57 -44.10 52.56
N ARG A 9 -21.43 -44.38 51.90
CA ARG A 9 -20.10 -43.90 52.31
C ARG A 9 -20.11 -42.39 52.51
N LYS A 10 -19.52 -41.91 53.60
CA LYS A 10 -19.27 -40.48 53.87
C LYS A 10 -18.57 -39.86 52.66
N LEU A 11 -19.07 -38.73 52.18
CA LEU A 11 -18.49 -37.99 51.06
C LEU A 11 -17.03 -37.65 51.38
N SER A 12 -16.11 -37.95 50.46
CA SER A 12 -14.70 -37.57 50.65
C SER A 12 -14.53 -36.05 50.56
N ASP A 13 -13.58 -35.51 51.33
CA ASP A 13 -13.20 -34.09 51.34
C ASP A 13 -13.00 -33.51 49.91
N SER A 14 -12.46 -34.31 48.98
CA SER A 14 -12.33 -33.95 47.56
C SER A 14 -13.67 -33.77 46.82
N SER A 15 -14.71 -34.53 47.18
CA SER A 15 -16.05 -34.37 46.61
C SER A 15 -16.73 -33.09 47.09
N GLU A 16 -16.54 -32.76 48.37
CA GLU A 16 -17.08 -31.55 48.97
C GLU A 16 -16.40 -30.30 48.42
N LYS A 17 -15.06 -30.30 48.33
CA LYS A 17 -14.27 -29.25 47.67
C LYS A 17 -14.74 -28.96 46.24
N ARG A 18 -15.03 -30.00 45.44
CA ARG A 18 -15.55 -29.83 44.07
C ARG A 18 -16.94 -29.20 44.04
N LYS A 19 -17.83 -29.59 44.96
CA LYS A 19 -19.17 -28.98 45.05
C LYS A 19 -19.11 -27.52 45.47
N THR A 20 -18.24 -27.20 46.43
CA THR A 20 -18.03 -25.82 46.87
C THR A 20 -17.45 -24.97 45.75
N LEU A 21 -16.42 -25.45 45.04
CA LEU A 21 -15.87 -24.73 43.89
C LEU A 21 -16.90 -24.55 42.77
N ALA A 22 -17.71 -25.58 42.47
CA ALA A 22 -18.76 -25.48 41.46
C ALA A 22 -19.80 -24.40 41.82
N ARG A 23 -20.22 -24.31 43.09
CA ARG A 23 -21.12 -23.25 43.56
C ARG A 23 -20.52 -21.87 43.42
N VAL A 24 -19.25 -21.70 43.82
CA VAL A 24 -18.53 -20.42 43.67
C VAL A 24 -18.47 -19.98 42.20
N ILE A 25 -18.25 -20.93 41.28
CA ILE A 25 -18.28 -20.65 39.83
C ILE A 25 -19.69 -20.33 39.35
N GLU A 26 -20.75 -20.91 39.92
CA GLU A 26 -22.13 -20.56 39.53
C GLU A 26 -22.51 -19.16 39.99
N ASP A 27 -22.14 -18.81 41.22
CA ASP A 27 -22.52 -17.55 41.83
C ASP A 27 -21.74 -16.35 41.23
N HIS A 28 -20.48 -16.57 40.82
CA HIS A 28 -19.57 -15.49 40.42
C HIS A 28 -19.00 -15.66 39.00
N GLY A 29 -19.25 -16.80 38.35
CA GLY A 29 -18.78 -17.07 36.99
C GLY A 29 -19.61 -16.37 35.93
N ARG A 30 -19.01 -16.20 34.74
CA ARG A 30 -19.69 -15.67 33.57
C ARG A 30 -20.16 -16.81 32.68
N GLU A 31 -21.29 -16.61 32.02
CA GLU A 31 -21.73 -17.50 30.96
C GLU A 31 -20.78 -17.40 29.76
N VAL A 32 -20.25 -18.54 29.37
CA VAL A 32 -19.31 -18.71 28.27
C VAL A 32 -19.94 -19.63 27.22
N MET A 33 -19.30 -19.74 26.06
CA MET A 33 -19.72 -20.71 25.06
C MET A 33 -19.79 -22.14 25.67
N PRO A 34 -20.89 -22.88 25.46
CA PRO A 34 -21.04 -24.22 26.01
C PRO A 34 -19.89 -25.15 25.61
N CYS A 35 -19.34 -25.87 26.58
CA CYS A 35 -18.45 -26.99 26.30
C CYS A 35 -19.25 -28.14 25.66
N SER A 36 -18.59 -29.07 24.95
CA SER A 36 -19.31 -30.13 24.20
C SER A 36 -20.34 -30.87 25.06
N TRP A 37 -19.97 -31.20 26.30
CA TRP A 37 -20.88 -31.89 27.22
C TRP A 37 -22.07 -31.02 27.66
N CYS A 38 -21.85 -29.74 27.98
CA CYS A 38 -22.93 -28.83 28.36
C CYS A 38 -23.86 -28.55 27.17
N PHE A 39 -23.32 -28.48 25.96
CA PHE A 39 -24.08 -28.33 24.72
C PHE A 39 -25.03 -29.51 24.50
N ASP A 40 -24.52 -30.74 24.56
CA ASP A 40 -25.31 -31.97 24.38
C ASP A 40 -26.46 -32.11 25.39
N HIS A 41 -26.29 -31.53 26.59
CA HIS A 41 -27.27 -31.61 27.67
C HIS A 41 -28.10 -30.32 27.82
N SER A 42 -27.93 -29.34 26.92
CA SER A 42 -28.62 -28.05 26.95
C SER A 42 -28.47 -27.32 28.30
N LEU A 43 -27.27 -27.36 28.89
CA LEU A 43 -26.97 -26.73 30.16
C LEU A 43 -26.15 -25.45 29.97
N PRO A 44 -26.40 -24.39 30.77
CA PRO A 44 -25.59 -23.18 30.73
C PRO A 44 -24.17 -23.47 31.23
N CYS A 45 -23.18 -23.03 30.47
CA CYS A 45 -21.77 -23.23 30.81
C CYS A 45 -21.25 -21.96 31.49
N GLN A 46 -21.05 -22.03 32.81
CA GLN A 46 -20.49 -20.94 33.59
C GLN A 46 -19.04 -21.22 33.96
N MET A 47 -18.16 -20.26 33.69
CA MET A 47 -16.74 -20.34 34.01
C MET A 47 -16.28 -19.09 34.77
N MET A 48 -15.35 -19.28 35.70
CA MET A 48 -14.66 -18.20 36.40
C MET A 48 -13.25 -18.06 35.84
N GLU A 49 -12.74 -16.83 35.79
CA GLU A 49 -11.36 -16.56 35.40
C GLU A 49 -10.36 -17.34 36.29
N GLY A 50 -9.33 -17.91 35.66
CA GLY A 50 -8.35 -18.78 36.34
C GLY A 50 -8.78 -20.24 36.53
N THR A 51 -10.06 -20.57 36.30
CA THR A 51 -10.52 -21.98 36.35
C THR A 51 -10.47 -22.63 34.97
N LYS A 52 -9.95 -23.86 34.91
CA LYS A 52 -9.88 -24.65 33.65
C LYS A 52 -11.18 -25.39 33.31
N ARG A 53 -12.19 -25.32 34.19
CA ARG A 53 -13.42 -26.13 34.10
C ARG A 53 -14.63 -25.29 34.45
N CYS A 54 -15.72 -25.46 33.70
CA CYS A 54 -16.99 -24.87 34.05
C CYS A 54 -17.58 -25.47 35.34
N ALA A 55 -18.57 -24.80 35.90
CA ALA A 55 -19.27 -25.23 37.12
C ALA A 55 -19.69 -26.69 37.04
N GLU A 56 -20.32 -27.10 35.93
CA GLU A 56 -20.91 -28.42 35.81
C GLU A 56 -19.88 -29.54 35.58
N CYS A 57 -18.84 -29.27 34.79
CA CYS A 57 -17.69 -30.17 34.68
C CYS A 57 -16.94 -30.29 36.01
N THR A 58 -16.80 -29.21 36.78
CA THR A 58 -16.17 -29.21 38.10
C THR A 58 -16.95 -30.04 39.10
N ARG A 59 -18.28 -29.83 39.17
CA ARG A 59 -19.21 -30.59 40.01
C ARG A 59 -19.11 -32.08 39.76
N ARG A 60 -19.06 -32.47 38.49
CA ARG A 60 -19.00 -33.88 38.07
C ARG A 60 -17.60 -34.47 38.09
N GLY A 61 -16.56 -33.64 38.22
CA GLY A 61 -15.15 -34.07 38.21
C GLY A 61 -14.66 -34.54 36.84
N ARG A 62 -15.18 -33.95 35.76
CA ARG A 62 -14.80 -34.28 34.38
C ARG A 62 -13.83 -33.25 33.81
N SER A 63 -13.23 -33.57 32.66
CA SER A 63 -12.56 -32.60 31.81
C SER A 63 -13.59 -31.61 31.23
N CYS A 64 -13.11 -30.42 30.87
CA CYS A 64 -13.91 -29.38 30.23
C CYS A 64 -13.10 -28.87 29.04
N ASP A 65 -13.72 -28.85 27.88
CA ASP A 65 -13.21 -28.30 26.62
C ASP A 65 -13.77 -26.90 26.32
N GLY A 66 -14.57 -26.35 27.23
CA GLY A 66 -15.12 -25.00 27.12
C GLY A 66 -14.03 -23.95 27.18
N THR A 67 -14.13 -22.94 26.32
CA THR A 67 -13.26 -21.75 26.37
C THR A 67 -13.85 -20.77 27.38
N GLY A 68 -13.02 -20.19 28.24
CA GLY A 68 -13.44 -19.21 29.26
C GLY A 68 -13.87 -17.85 28.70
N VAL A 69 -14.16 -17.75 27.39
CA VAL A 69 -14.50 -16.52 26.71
C VAL A 69 -16.00 -16.25 26.88
N PRO A 70 -16.39 -15.13 27.54
CA PRO A 70 -17.80 -14.79 27.70
C PRO A 70 -18.48 -14.54 26.36
N VAL A 71 -19.72 -14.99 26.22
CA VAL A 71 -20.50 -14.88 24.96
C VAL A 71 -20.63 -13.41 24.52
N GLY A 72 -20.91 -12.49 25.47
CA GLY A 72 -21.03 -11.06 25.18
C GLY A 72 -19.73 -10.39 24.72
N SER A 73 -18.56 -10.91 25.13
CA SER A 73 -17.27 -10.37 24.70
C SER A 73 -17.02 -10.65 23.22
N LEU A 74 -17.39 -11.84 22.73
CA LEU A 74 -17.22 -12.22 21.34
C LEU A 74 -18.13 -11.40 20.41
N SER A 75 -19.39 -11.15 20.81
CA SER A 75 -20.33 -10.34 20.04
C SER A 75 -19.84 -8.89 19.87
N ARG A 76 -19.29 -8.29 20.94
CA ARG A 76 -18.73 -6.92 20.89
C ARG A 76 -17.52 -6.85 19.96
N VAL A 77 -16.58 -7.79 20.10
CA VAL A 77 -15.39 -7.85 19.23
C VAL A 77 -15.78 -8.08 17.77
N SER A 78 -16.77 -8.94 17.51
CA SER A 78 -17.29 -9.17 16.16
C SER A 78 -17.94 -7.92 15.55
N ALA A 79 -18.71 -7.18 16.34
CA ALA A 79 -19.32 -5.93 15.89
C ALA A 79 -18.25 -4.86 15.57
N GLU A 80 -17.25 -4.71 16.42
CA GLU A 80 -16.12 -3.81 16.19
C GLU A 80 -15.31 -4.21 14.95
N TRP A 81 -15.04 -5.51 14.76
CA TRP A 81 -14.35 -6.00 13.57
C TRP A 81 -15.13 -5.66 12.29
N LYS A 82 -16.45 -5.89 12.27
CA LYS A 82 -17.31 -5.51 11.13
C LYS A 82 -17.31 -3.99 10.89
N ARG A 83 -17.29 -3.19 11.97
CA ARG A 83 -17.20 -1.73 11.87
C ARG A 83 -15.87 -1.30 11.25
N LEU A 84 -14.77 -1.85 11.73
CA LEU A 84 -13.43 -1.55 11.21
C LEU A 84 -13.27 -1.97 9.76
N LYS A 85 -13.75 -3.17 9.39
CA LYS A 85 -13.71 -3.62 8.00
C LYS A 85 -14.42 -2.66 7.03
N ARG A 86 -15.59 -2.13 7.42
CA ARG A 86 -16.28 -1.13 6.60
C ARG A 86 -15.51 0.19 6.50
N GLN A 87 -14.84 0.59 7.58
CA GLN A 87 -14.02 1.81 7.58
C GLN A 87 -12.78 1.65 6.70
N GLU A 88 -12.19 0.45 6.67
CA GLU A 88 -11.10 0.08 5.78
C GLU A 88 -11.55 0.17 4.32
N GLU A 89 -12.65 -0.50 3.95
CA GLU A 89 -13.21 -0.46 2.58
C GLU A 89 -13.47 0.99 2.10
N VAL A 90 -14.12 1.82 2.93
CA VAL A 90 -14.35 3.24 2.59
C VAL A 90 -13.05 4.05 2.47
N GLY A 91 -12.07 3.74 3.32
CA GLY A 91 -10.75 4.35 3.28
C GLY A 91 -10.01 4.03 1.99
N GLU A 92 -10.06 2.77 1.55
CA GLU A 92 -9.46 2.30 0.29
C GLU A 92 -10.09 2.99 -0.92
N GLU A 93 -11.42 3.04 -1.01
CA GLU A 93 -12.13 3.76 -2.09
C GLU A 93 -11.77 5.26 -2.12
N THR A 94 -11.63 5.87 -0.94
CA THR A 94 -11.24 7.29 -0.84
C THR A 94 -9.84 7.50 -1.38
N ILE A 95 -8.89 6.64 -1.01
CA ILE A 95 -7.50 6.68 -1.47
C ILE A 95 -7.45 6.50 -3.00
N GLU A 96 -8.17 5.53 -3.54
CA GLU A 96 -8.24 5.28 -4.98
C GLU A 96 -8.74 6.53 -5.74
N SER A 97 -9.83 7.14 -5.27
CA SER A 97 -10.37 8.37 -5.87
C SER A 97 -9.40 9.56 -5.83
N ILE A 98 -8.53 9.64 -4.80
CA ILE A 98 -7.52 10.69 -4.67
C ILE A 98 -6.40 10.43 -5.68
N PHE A 99 -5.94 9.19 -5.81
CA PHE A 99 -4.89 8.83 -6.77
C PHE A 99 -5.32 9.09 -8.21
N GLU A 100 -6.57 8.81 -8.57
CA GLU A 100 -7.09 9.12 -9.91
C GLU A 100 -7.07 10.62 -10.19
N ARG A 101 -7.56 11.44 -9.25
CA ARG A 101 -7.52 12.91 -9.37
C ARG A 101 -6.09 13.43 -9.44
N GLN A 102 -5.19 12.91 -8.62
CA GLN A 102 -3.77 13.27 -8.67
C GLN A 102 -3.15 12.94 -10.03
N ARG A 103 -3.46 11.76 -10.60
CA ARG A 103 -2.97 11.37 -11.91
C ARG A 103 -3.49 12.28 -13.02
N ALA A 104 -4.75 12.70 -12.96
CA ALA A 104 -5.31 13.64 -13.91
C ALA A 104 -4.60 15.01 -13.84
N LEU A 105 -4.46 15.56 -12.63
CA LEU A 105 -3.76 16.82 -12.41
C LEU A 105 -2.28 16.76 -12.84
N GLN A 106 -1.60 15.64 -12.60
CA GLN A 106 -0.22 15.46 -13.03
C GLN A 106 -0.09 15.50 -14.56
N LYS A 107 -1.02 14.87 -15.29
CA LYS A 107 -1.03 14.93 -16.76
C LYS A 107 -1.21 16.36 -17.27
N GLU A 108 -2.17 17.09 -16.70
CA GLU A 108 -2.40 18.50 -17.07
C GLU A 108 -1.16 19.36 -16.79
N PHE A 109 -0.50 19.14 -15.64
CA PHE A 109 0.74 19.82 -15.30
C PHE A 109 1.87 19.51 -16.29
N ASP A 110 2.05 18.24 -16.65
CA ASP A 110 3.09 17.80 -17.59
C ASP A 110 2.85 18.40 -18.99
N GLU A 111 1.60 18.42 -19.45
CA GLU A 111 1.20 19.03 -20.73
C GLU A 111 1.46 20.55 -20.76
N ALA A 112 1.04 21.25 -19.70
CA ALA A 112 1.27 22.69 -19.55
C ALA A 112 2.78 23.01 -19.50
N SER A 113 3.54 22.21 -18.77
CA SER A 113 5.00 22.35 -18.63
C SER A 113 5.73 22.09 -19.95
N ALA A 114 5.31 21.06 -20.69
CA ALA A 114 5.85 20.77 -22.03
C ALA A 114 5.53 21.90 -23.02
N ARG A 115 4.30 22.43 -22.98
CA ARG A 115 3.90 23.58 -23.81
C ARG A 115 4.74 24.82 -23.49
N LEU A 116 4.93 25.14 -22.21
CA LEU A 116 5.76 26.28 -21.79
C LEU A 116 7.20 26.12 -22.24
N SER A 117 7.75 24.91 -22.15
CA SER A 117 9.11 24.60 -22.59
C SER A 117 9.29 24.81 -24.10
N ARG A 118 8.30 24.37 -24.91
CA ARG A 118 8.29 24.63 -26.37
C ARG A 118 8.25 26.11 -26.68
N ILE A 119 7.36 26.87 -26.04
CA ILE A 119 7.25 28.33 -26.24
C ILE A 119 8.55 29.03 -25.85
N ARG A 120 9.18 28.65 -24.74
CA ARG A 120 10.47 29.20 -24.31
C ARG A 120 11.57 28.94 -25.35
N LYS A 121 11.62 27.74 -25.94
CA LYS A 121 12.56 27.41 -27.02
C LYS A 121 12.28 28.24 -28.27
N GLN A 122 11.03 28.32 -28.72
CA GLN A 122 10.64 29.14 -29.86
C GLN A 122 10.99 30.62 -29.65
N LYS A 123 10.74 31.16 -28.45
CA LYS A 123 11.10 32.54 -28.08
C LYS A 123 12.60 32.78 -28.19
N ARG A 124 13.43 31.87 -27.66
CA ARG A 124 14.90 31.99 -27.76
C ARG A 124 15.35 31.96 -29.22
N ASN A 125 14.87 31.00 -30.00
CA ASN A 125 15.23 30.88 -31.41
C ASN A 125 14.81 32.10 -32.22
N ALA A 126 13.61 32.63 -31.99
CA ALA A 126 13.13 33.84 -32.65
C ALA A 126 13.98 35.06 -32.27
N HIS A 127 14.38 35.18 -31.00
CA HIS A 127 15.24 36.25 -30.54
C HIS A 127 16.66 36.15 -31.13
N GLU A 128 17.22 34.96 -31.22
CA GLU A 128 18.53 34.73 -31.86
C GLU A 128 18.49 35.07 -33.35
N ARG A 129 17.45 34.63 -34.07
CA ARG A 129 17.24 34.99 -35.49
C ARG A 129 17.10 36.50 -35.66
N LEU A 130 16.34 37.16 -34.79
CA LEU A 130 16.22 38.62 -34.79
C LEU A 130 17.60 39.30 -34.61
N GLN A 131 18.40 38.84 -33.66
CA GLN A 131 19.75 39.38 -33.44
C GLN A 131 20.64 39.20 -34.67
N LYS A 132 20.60 38.03 -35.33
CA LYS A 132 21.35 37.79 -36.57
C LYS A 132 20.89 38.69 -37.72
N MET A 133 19.57 38.86 -37.89
CA MET A 133 19.03 39.78 -38.90
C MET A 133 19.53 41.21 -38.67
N VAL A 134 19.47 41.70 -37.43
CA VAL A 134 19.95 43.04 -37.08
C VAL A 134 21.45 43.17 -37.31
N ALA A 135 22.25 42.19 -36.88
CA ALA A 135 23.70 42.22 -37.05
C ALA A 135 24.13 42.21 -38.53
N ARG A 136 23.37 41.51 -39.38
CA ARG A 136 23.64 41.35 -40.82
C ARG A 136 22.92 42.37 -41.70
N GLY A 137 22.04 43.20 -41.13
CA GLY A 137 21.27 44.21 -41.87
C GLY A 137 20.21 43.65 -42.82
N LEU A 138 19.66 42.46 -42.52
CA LEU A 138 18.68 41.78 -43.37
C LEU A 138 17.25 42.28 -43.12
N GLN A 139 16.42 42.30 -44.16
CA GLN A 139 15.05 42.83 -44.06
C GLN A 139 14.00 41.77 -43.73
N ASN A 140 14.25 40.50 -44.04
CA ASN A 140 13.30 39.42 -43.81
C ASN A 140 14.01 38.10 -43.40
N LEU A 141 13.21 37.15 -42.92
CA LEU A 141 13.70 35.84 -42.46
C LEU A 141 14.19 34.97 -43.63
N ASP A 142 13.59 35.10 -44.81
CA ASP A 142 13.95 34.29 -45.98
C ASP A 142 15.39 34.60 -46.44
N GLU A 143 15.81 35.88 -46.38
CA GLU A 143 17.19 36.31 -46.61
C GLU A 143 18.15 35.69 -45.58
N LEU A 144 17.75 35.62 -44.31
CA LEU A 144 18.57 34.99 -43.27
C LEU A 144 18.71 33.49 -43.51
N GLU A 145 17.61 32.81 -43.84
CA GLU A 145 17.60 31.37 -44.09
C GLU A 145 18.39 31.00 -45.36
N GLU A 146 18.30 31.81 -46.42
CA GLU A 146 19.11 31.64 -47.64
C GLU A 146 20.61 31.82 -47.36
N MET A 147 20.97 32.81 -46.54
CA MET A 147 22.36 33.00 -46.12
C MET A 147 22.87 31.85 -45.24
N GLU A 148 22.10 31.44 -44.23
CA GLU A 148 22.47 30.30 -43.37
C GLU A 148 22.58 29.00 -44.18
N ARG A 149 21.74 28.81 -45.21
CA ARG A 149 21.84 27.66 -46.12
C ARG A 149 23.12 27.69 -46.94
N LYS A 150 23.48 28.84 -47.53
CA LYS A 150 24.74 28.99 -48.28
C LYS A 150 25.96 28.78 -47.38
N GLU A 151 25.96 29.32 -46.16
CA GLU A 151 27.01 29.11 -45.16
C GLU A 151 27.14 27.62 -44.79
N SER A 152 26.01 26.93 -44.59
CA SER A 152 25.99 25.49 -44.30
C SER A 152 26.45 24.62 -45.47
N GLU A 153 26.04 24.96 -46.70
CA GLU A 153 26.45 24.24 -47.91
C GLU A 153 27.95 24.42 -48.17
N ALA A 154 28.47 25.64 -47.99
CA ALA A 154 29.90 25.93 -48.08
C ALA A 154 30.69 25.16 -47.01
N ALA A 155 30.26 25.18 -45.75
CA ALA A 155 30.92 24.44 -44.68
C ALA A 155 30.92 22.92 -44.92
N ALA A 156 29.83 22.37 -45.47
CA ALA A 156 29.76 20.95 -45.84
C ALA A 156 30.68 20.60 -47.01
N GLN A 157 30.79 21.49 -48.01
CA GLN A 157 31.73 21.33 -49.12
C GLN A 157 33.19 21.42 -48.65
N GLU A 158 33.49 22.34 -47.74
CA GLU A 158 34.83 22.47 -47.13
C GLU A 158 35.19 21.21 -46.34
N SER A 159 34.30 20.73 -45.46
CA SER A 159 34.53 19.49 -44.70
C SER A 159 34.70 18.28 -45.63
N SER A 160 33.88 18.18 -46.68
CA SER A 160 34.01 17.12 -47.69
C SER A 160 35.35 17.18 -48.45
N ALA A 161 35.80 18.37 -48.84
CA ALA A 161 37.07 18.57 -49.53
C ALA A 161 38.26 18.25 -48.63
N VAL A 162 38.21 18.62 -47.34
CA VAL A 162 39.25 18.26 -46.37
C VAL A 162 39.34 16.75 -46.18
N LEU A 163 38.20 16.05 -46.07
CA LEU A 163 38.16 14.60 -45.98
C LEU A 163 38.75 13.91 -47.22
N GLU A 164 38.48 14.44 -48.42
CA GLU A 164 39.05 13.92 -49.67
C GLU A 164 40.57 14.10 -49.75
N VAL A 165 41.08 15.26 -49.33
CA VAL A 165 42.53 15.53 -49.27
C VAL A 165 43.23 14.63 -48.24
N GLN A 166 42.61 14.41 -47.07
CA GLN A 166 43.12 13.47 -46.07
C GLN A 166 43.15 12.03 -46.61
N ALA A 167 42.09 11.60 -47.32
CA ALA A 167 42.03 10.27 -47.93
C ALA A 167 43.11 10.06 -49.01
N ASN A 168 43.51 11.12 -49.72
CA ASN A 168 44.56 11.10 -50.74
C ASN A 168 45.99 11.29 -50.16
N GLY A 169 46.15 11.21 -48.83
CA GLY A 169 47.46 11.22 -48.15
C GLY A 169 47.93 12.59 -47.66
N GLY A 170 47.09 13.62 -47.72
CA GLY A 170 47.35 14.94 -47.15
C GLY A 170 47.04 14.99 -45.65
N PHE A 171 47.95 14.51 -44.81
CA PHE A 171 47.74 14.42 -43.35
C PHE A 171 47.77 15.77 -42.60
N ASP A 172 48.27 16.84 -43.23
CA ASP A 172 48.48 18.16 -42.59
C ASP A 172 47.26 19.11 -42.73
N VAL A 173 46.16 18.64 -43.33
CA VAL A 173 44.94 19.44 -43.54
C VAL A 173 43.90 19.12 -42.46
N ILE A 174 43.59 20.10 -41.62
CA ILE A 174 42.66 19.99 -40.49
C ILE A 174 41.31 20.63 -40.89
N ASP A 175 40.21 19.91 -40.64
CA ASP A 175 38.87 20.45 -40.76
C ASP A 175 38.57 21.34 -39.54
N TRP A 176 38.66 22.65 -39.73
CA TRP A 176 38.42 23.62 -38.66
C TRP A 176 36.96 23.69 -38.24
N SER A 177 36.01 23.20 -39.06
CA SER A 177 34.59 23.15 -38.72
C SER A 177 34.30 22.12 -37.61
N THR A 178 35.11 21.07 -37.48
CA THR A 178 34.97 20.03 -36.44
C THR A 178 35.60 20.41 -35.10
N VAL A 179 36.46 21.44 -35.08
CA VAL A 179 37.17 21.90 -33.88
C VAL A 179 36.29 22.86 -33.03
N GLY A 180 35.12 23.28 -33.54
CA GLY A 180 34.12 24.03 -32.77
C GLY A 180 34.54 25.46 -32.39
N LEU A 181 35.48 26.06 -33.14
CA LEU A 181 35.91 27.46 -32.98
C LEU A 181 35.09 28.40 -33.88
N GLY A 182 33.77 28.25 -33.86
CA GLY A 182 32.79 29.09 -34.56
C GLY A 182 31.66 29.49 -33.63
#